data_AF-A0A3C1VSA5-F1
#
_entry.id   AF-A0A3C1VSA5-F1
#
_cell.length_a   1.000
_cell.length_b   1.000
_cell.length_c   1.000
_cell.angle_alpha   90.00
_cell.angle_beta   90.00
_cell.angle_gamma   90.00
#
_symmetry.space_group_name_H-M   'P 1'
#
loop_
_entity.id
_entity.type
_entity.pdbx_description
1 polymer ?
#
loop_
_entity_poly.entity_id
_entity_poly.type
_entity_poly.pdbx_seq_one_letter_code
_entity_poly.pdbx_strand_id
1 'polypeptide(L)'
;MMPDVEFTRDKYGNILGGIRLAEHAVAIAKNTGMNNGITNRFCFLYGSHEPFTRETLDSLYPSHESYVQAVKEIVAQNLADGYILPYAAERTIREAEASSVGR
;
A
#
# COMPACT_ATOMS: atom_id res chain seq x y z
N MET A 1 -28.52 15.00 1.61
CA MET A 1 -28.08 13.66 2.03
C MET A 1 -26.80 13.38 1.27
N MET A 2 -25.68 13.09 1.94
CA MET A 2 -24.48 12.63 1.23
C MET A 2 -24.82 11.29 0.57
N PRO A 3 -24.44 11.05 -0.69
CA PRO A 3 -24.72 9.78 -1.34
C PRO A 3 -24.05 8.64 -0.56
N ASP A 4 -24.74 7.50 -0.47
CA ASP A 4 -24.14 6.28 0.03
C ASP A 4 -23.24 5.73 -1.08
N VAL A 5 -21.92 5.84 -0.88
CA VAL A 5 -20.91 5.45 -1.86
C VAL A 5 -20.17 4.23 -1.36
N GLU A 6 -20.27 3.13 -2.11
CA GLU A 6 -19.51 1.94 -1.86
C GLU A 6 -18.21 1.97 -2.66
N PHE A 7 -17.07 1.94 -1.97
CA PHE A 7 -15.76 1.87 -2.62
C PHE A 7 -15.42 0.44 -3.02
N THR A 8 -15.01 0.23 -4.26
CA THR A 8 -14.47 -1.06 -4.70
C THR A 8 -13.16 -1.38 -3.97
N ARG A 9 -12.96 -2.64 -3.60
CA ARG A 9 -11.77 -3.12 -2.88
C ARG A 9 -11.20 -4.37 -3.55
N ASP A 10 -9.90 -4.58 -3.40
CA ASP A 10 -9.26 -5.84 -3.78
C ASP A 10 -9.58 -6.96 -2.77
N LYS A 11 -9.11 -8.17 -3.07
CA LYS A 11 -9.27 -9.35 -2.20
C LYS A 11 -8.67 -9.19 -0.79
N TYR A 12 -7.78 -8.22 -0.59
CA TYR A 12 -7.16 -7.91 0.69
C TYR A 12 -7.84 -6.74 1.41
N GLY A 13 -8.92 -6.18 0.85
CA GLY A 13 -9.68 -5.07 1.44
C GLY A 13 -9.07 -3.69 1.18
N ASN A 14 -7.99 -3.59 0.41
CA ASN A 14 -7.42 -2.32 -0.02
C ASN A 14 -8.30 -1.69 -1.10
N ILE A 15 -8.51 -0.38 -1.02
CA ILE A 15 -9.36 0.35 -1.97
C ILE A 15 -8.78 0.32 -3.39
N LEU A 16 -9.65 0.13 -4.38
CA LEU A 16 -9.35 0.29 -5.81
C LEU A 16 -9.76 1.69 -6.27
N GLY A 17 -8.92 2.31 -7.10
CA GLY A 17 -9.12 3.68 -7.60
C GLY A 17 -8.24 4.71 -6.90
N GLY A 18 -8.39 5.97 -7.31
CA GLY A 18 -7.53 7.07 -6.88
C GLY A 18 -6.08 6.92 -7.34
N ILE A 19 -5.19 7.72 -6.76
CA ILE A 19 -3.74 7.58 -6.95
C ILE A 19 -3.25 6.44 -6.06
N ARG A 20 -2.73 5.38 -6.68
CA ARG A 20 -2.10 4.25 -5.97
C ARG A 20 -0.59 4.37 -6.08
N LEU A 21 0.01 4.92 -5.02
CA LEU A 21 1.46 4.90 -4.87
C LEU A 21 1.94 3.45 -4.67
N ALA A 22 3.23 3.20 -4.90
CA ALA A 22 3.81 1.86 -4.78
C ALA A 22 3.53 1.21 -3.42
N GLU A 23 3.48 1.97 -2.34
CA GLU A 23 3.17 1.52 -0.98
C GLU A 23 1.74 0.95 -0.83
N HIS A 24 0.83 1.30 -1.74
CA HIS A 24 -0.57 0.81 -1.77
C HIS A 24 -0.86 -0.14 -2.95
N ALA A 25 -0.14 0.02 -4.07
CA ALA A 25 -0.26 -0.87 -5.22
C ALA A 25 0.46 -2.21 -4.98
N VAL A 26 1.63 -2.17 -4.32
CA VAL A 26 2.45 -3.32 -3.95
C VAL A 26 2.24 -3.58 -2.46
N ALA A 27 1.01 -3.96 -2.11
CA ALA A 27 0.58 -4.02 -0.73
C ALA A 27 1.32 -5.11 0.07
N ILE A 28 1.76 -4.73 1.28
CA ILE A 28 2.28 -5.64 2.32
C ILE A 28 1.38 -5.67 3.56
N ALA A 29 0.27 -4.93 3.51
CA ALA A 29 -0.70 -4.75 4.57
C ALA A 29 -2.05 -4.37 3.96
N LYS A 30 -3.12 -4.57 4.72
CA LYS A 30 -4.40 -3.93 4.47
C LYS A 30 -4.39 -2.55 5.14
N ASN A 31 -4.46 -1.51 4.32
CA ASN A 31 -4.50 -0.12 4.72
C ASN A 31 -5.88 0.46 4.40
N THR A 32 -6.55 1.03 5.41
CA THR A 32 -7.82 1.72 5.18
C THR A 32 -7.83 3.09 5.84
N GLY A 33 -8.57 4.04 5.28
CA GLY A 33 -8.85 5.33 5.93
C GLY A 33 -9.93 5.26 6.99
N MET A 34 -10.34 4.05 7.43
CA MET A 34 -11.45 3.83 8.34
C MET A 34 -10.94 3.22 9.64
N ASN A 35 -11.37 3.76 10.77
CA ASN A 35 -11.05 3.23 12.08
C ASN A 35 -12.22 3.45 13.04
N ASN A 36 -12.76 2.35 13.54
CA ASN A 36 -13.89 2.31 14.46
C ASN A 36 -13.46 2.02 15.92
N GLY A 37 -12.18 2.26 16.24
CA GLY A 37 -11.64 2.11 17.58
C GLY A 37 -12.41 2.94 18.59
N ILE A 38 -12.81 2.31 19.69
CA ILE A 38 -13.61 2.93 20.76
C ILE A 38 -12.75 3.49 21.91
N THR A 39 -11.44 3.26 21.86
CA THR A 39 -10.49 3.65 22.93
C THR A 39 -10.23 5.15 22.97
N ASN A 40 -10.33 5.84 21.83
CA ASN A 40 -10.24 7.30 21.74
C ASN A 40 -11.31 7.83 20.76
N ARG A 41 -12.03 8.89 21.15
CA ARG A 41 -13.06 9.54 20.30
C ARG A 41 -12.54 10.05 18.96
N PHE A 42 -11.22 10.21 18.80
CA PHE A 42 -10.57 10.66 17.58
C PHE A 42 -9.97 9.51 16.75
N CYS A 43 -10.17 8.24 17.13
CA CYS A 43 -9.66 7.09 16.38
C CYS A 43 -10.06 7.13 14.90
N PHE A 44 -11.26 7.62 14.57
CA PHE A 44 -11.74 7.75 13.19
C PHE A 44 -10.92 8.70 12.30
N LEU A 45 -10.10 9.59 12.88
CA LEU A 45 -9.16 10.43 12.12
C LEU A 45 -7.92 9.65 11.67
N TYR A 46 -7.64 8.54 12.35
CA TYR A 46 -6.57 7.63 12.02
C TYR A 46 -7.13 6.51 11.14
N GLY A 47 -6.36 6.04 10.16
CA GLY A 47 -6.74 4.86 9.39
C GLY A 47 -6.61 3.56 10.21
N SER A 48 -6.72 2.43 9.52
CA SER A 48 -6.29 1.12 10.03
C SER A 48 -5.10 0.60 9.21
N HIS A 49 -4.21 -0.13 9.89
CA HIS A 49 -3.06 -0.79 9.31
C HIS A 49 -2.97 -2.21 9.86
N GLU A 50 -3.18 -3.20 8.99
CA GLU A 50 -3.16 -4.62 9.32
C GLU A 50 -2.09 -5.30 8.45
N PRO A 51 -0.88 -5.56 8.98
CA PRO A 51 0.18 -6.23 8.23
C PRO A 51 -0.26 -7.60 7.69
N PHE A 52 0.16 -7.94 6.48
CA PHE A 52 -0.06 -9.28 5.96
C PHE A 52 0.77 -10.31 6.72
N THR A 53 0.26 -11.53 6.78
CA THR A 53 1.02 -12.65 7.34
C THR A 53 2.19 -13.00 6.42
N ARG A 54 3.18 -13.70 6.96
CA ARG A 54 4.33 -14.16 6.15
C ARG A 54 3.88 -15.02 4.99
N GLU A 55 2.92 -15.92 5.20
CA GLU A 55 2.40 -16.82 4.16
C GLU A 55 1.74 -16.03 3.02
N THR A 56 1.06 -14.92 3.36
CA THR A 56 0.46 -14.04 2.36
C THR A 56 1.52 -13.28 1.58
N LEU A 57 2.57 -12.79 2.26
CA LEU A 57 3.70 -12.11 1.62
C LEU A 57 4.49 -13.05 0.72
N ASP A 58 4.77 -14.28 1.15
CA ASP A 58 5.49 -15.28 0.36
C ASP A 58 4.67 -15.72 -0.87
N SER A 59 3.34 -15.74 -0.76
CA SER A 59 2.45 -16.00 -1.89
C SER A 59 2.41 -14.84 -2.89
N LEU A 60 2.46 -13.59 -2.42
CA LEU A 60 2.44 -12.41 -3.28
C LEU A 60 3.81 -12.12 -3.92
N TYR A 61 4.87 -12.34 -3.14
CA TYR A 61 6.25 -12.01 -3.48
C TYR A 61 7.16 -13.20 -3.16
N PRO A 62 7.23 -14.21 -4.05
CA PRO A 62 7.99 -15.45 -3.80
C PRO A 62 9.51 -15.24 -3.60
N SER A 63 10.02 -14.06 -3.95
CA SER A 63 11.40 -13.66 -3.68
C SER A 63 11.49 -12.16 -3.37
N HIS A 64 12.57 -11.77 -2.68
CA HIS A 64 12.84 -10.37 -2.38
C HIS A 64 13.01 -9.54 -3.67
N GLU A 65 13.62 -10.13 -4.69
CA GLU A 65 13.73 -9.53 -6.02
C GLU A 65 12.35 -9.28 -6.65
N SER A 66 11.42 -10.23 -6.55
CA SER A 66 10.05 -10.07 -7.08
C SER A 66 9.31 -8.90 -6.42
N TYR A 67 9.48 -8.72 -5.11
CA TYR A 67 8.92 -7.59 -4.37
C TYR A 67 9.54 -6.26 -4.83
N VAL A 68 10.88 -6.17 -4.84
CA VAL A 68 11.59 -4.94 -5.21
C VAL A 68 11.28 -4.55 -6.65
N GLN A 69 11.19 -5.51 -7.56
CA GLN A 69 10.86 -5.27 -8.96
C GLN A 69 9.43 -4.72 -9.12
N ALA A 70 8.45 -5.31 -8.42
CA ALA A 70 7.09 -4.79 -8.41
C ALA A 70 7.02 -3.34 -7.88
N VAL A 71 7.79 -3.01 -6.84
CA VAL A 71 7.89 -1.63 -6.33
C VAL A 71 8.48 -0.70 -7.40
N LYS A 72 9.59 -1.08 -8.03
CA LYS A 72 10.26 -0.27 -9.06
C LYS A 72 9.33 0.03 -10.24
N GLU A 73 8.56 -0.94 -10.69
CA GLU A 73 7.58 -0.77 -11.78
C GLU A 73 6.52 0.27 -11.43
N ILE A 74 5.91 0.17 -10.25
CA ILE A 74 4.88 1.15 -9.86
C ILE A 74 5.49 2.52 -9.57
N VAL A 75 6.67 2.59 -8.95
CA VAL A 75 7.38 3.87 -8.73
C VAL A 75 7.67 4.57 -10.06
N ALA A 76 8.13 3.84 -11.08
CA ALA A 76 8.37 4.40 -12.40
C ALA A 76 7.08 4.97 -13.01
N GLN A 77 5.96 4.25 -12.88
CA GLN A 77 4.65 4.74 -13.33
C GLN A 77 4.19 5.97 -12.54
N ASN A 78 4.30 5.96 -11.21
CA ASN A 78 3.92 7.10 -10.37
C ASN A 78 4.73 8.36 -10.71
N LEU A 79 6.02 8.20 -11.04
CA LEU A 79 6.88 9.29 -11.47
C LEU A 79 6.47 9.82 -12.85
N ALA A 80 6.22 8.92 -13.81
CA ALA A 80 5.78 9.27 -15.15
C ALA A 80 4.42 10.01 -15.14
N ASP A 81 3.50 9.60 -14.27
CA ASP A 81 2.19 10.23 -14.08
C ASP A 81 2.26 11.55 -13.29
N GLY A 82 3.43 11.90 -12.76
CA GLY A 82 3.63 13.13 -11.99
C GLY A 82 3.05 13.11 -10.57
N TYR A 83 2.75 11.93 -10.03
CA TYR A 83 2.23 11.78 -8.65
C TYR A 83 3.32 11.94 -7.59
N ILE A 84 4.57 11.67 -7.95
CA ILE A 84 5.72 11.77 -7.05
C ILE A 84 6.89 12.50 -7.70
N LEU A 85 7.77 13.07 -6.88
CA LEU A 85 9.02 13.68 -7.31
C LEU A 85 10.14 12.62 -7.41
N PRO A 86 11.22 12.87 -8.18
CA PRO A 86 12.36 11.95 -8.28
C PRO A 86 12.93 11.54 -6.92
N TYR A 87 13.02 12.46 -5.96
CA TYR A 87 13.48 12.17 -4.61
C TYR A 87 12.60 11.12 -3.90
N ALA A 88 11.28 11.22 -4.05
CA ALA A 88 10.34 10.26 -3.46
C ALA A 88 10.46 8.89 -4.15
N ALA A 89 10.60 8.87 -5.48
CA ALA A 89 10.83 7.64 -6.23
C ALA A 89 12.08 6.88 -5.74
N GLU A 90 13.21 7.57 -5.62
CA GLU A 90 14.44 6.95 -5.09
C GLU A 90 14.29 6.46 -3.66
N ARG A 91 13.60 7.23 -2.80
CA ARG A 91 13.40 6.84 -1.40
C ARG A 91 12.57 5.57 -1.29
N THR A 92 11.43 5.49 -1.98
CA THR A 92 10.56 4.30 -1.96
C THR A 92 11.29 3.06 -2.49
N ILE A 93 12.12 3.19 -3.54
CA ILE A 93 12.94 2.07 -4.03
C ILE A 93 13.97 1.62 -3.00
N ARG A 94 14.70 2.55 -2.37
CA ARG A 94 15.70 2.22 -1.32
C ARG A 94 15.05 1.54 -0.11
N GLU A 95 13.86 1.98 0.30
CA GLU A 95 13.11 1.36 1.39
C GLU A 95 12.69 -0.07 1.04
N ALA A 96 12.27 -0.32 -0.20
CA ALA A 96 11.94 -1.67 -0.67
C ALA A 96 13.17 -2.60 -0.69
N GLU A 97 14.31 -2.12 -1.19
CA GLU A 97 15.58 -2.86 -1.22
C GLU A 97 16.11 -3.17 0.20
N ALA A 98 15.86 -2.29 1.16
CA ALA A 98 16.24 -2.49 2.56
C ALA A 98 15.27 -3.41 3.34
N SER A 99 14.08 -3.69 2.80
CA SER A 99 13.03 -4.45 3.49
C SER A 99 13.34 -5.94 3.64
N SER A 100 12.61 -6.63 4.51
CA SER A 100 12.66 -8.08 4.67
C SER A 100 11.60 -8.86 3.86
N VAL A 101 10.84 -8.19 3.01
CA VAL A 101 9.74 -8.82 2.24
C VAL A 101 10.33 -9.78 1.19
N GLY A 102 9.82 -11.01 1.14
CA GLY A 102 10.29 -12.05 0.20
C GLY A 102 11.67 -12.65 0.53
N ARG A 103 12.15 -12.52 1.77
CA ARG A 103 13.41 -13.11 2.25
C ARG A 103 13.21 -14.38 3.06
#